data_AF-A0A3E4R818-F1
#
_entry.id   AF-A0A3E4R818-F1
#
_cell.length_a   1.000
_cell.length_b   1.000
_cell.length_c   1.000
_cell.angle_alpha   90.00
_cell.angle_beta   90.00
_cell.angle_gamma   90.00
#
_symmetry.space_group_name_H-M   'P 1'
#
loop_
_entity.id
_entity.type
_entity.pdbx_description
1 polymer ?
#
loop_
_entity_poly.entity_id
_entity_poly.type
_entity_poly.pdbx_seq_one_letter_code
_entity_poly.pdbx_strand_id
1 'polypeptide(L)'
;MKQGKKLLILPAVAVLLGMGTGCSGNSENKVQDMAKKALMASVDNPESVKIVGISKPDSVFGREYVTMKEKMALSVAIMKISHRFMEDTDFDNPDSECHGMSGQMKRQMDAMTALRSLMVTEELKPAGDEVGQERKPFSGWKIKIEYEATDSDGQSYRSEYWFIMDKEAQCVIKSFEIPLL
;
A
#
# COMPACT_ATOMS: atom_id res chain seq x y z
N MET A 1 19.97 75.94 -35.57
CA MET A 1 20.37 75.37 -34.26
C MET A 1 19.15 74.72 -33.60
N LYS A 2 19.39 73.69 -32.75
CA LYS A 2 18.47 72.77 -32.02
C LYS A 2 18.17 71.47 -32.80
N GLN A 3 18.95 70.39 -32.60
CA GLN A 3 18.81 69.35 -31.54
C GLN A 3 17.34 68.90 -31.42
N GLY A 4 16.92 67.69 -31.78
CA GLY A 4 17.55 66.38 -31.67
C GLY A 4 16.88 65.61 -30.52
N LYS A 5 16.22 64.47 -30.80
CA LYS A 5 15.96 63.35 -29.88
C LYS A 5 15.21 62.22 -30.63
N LYS A 6 15.93 61.15 -30.97
CA LYS A 6 15.36 59.88 -31.42
C LYS A 6 14.85 59.12 -30.20
N LEU A 7 13.58 58.73 -30.19
CA LEU A 7 13.00 57.89 -29.13
C LEU A 7 13.21 56.42 -29.52
N LEU A 8 14.13 55.75 -28.83
CA LEU A 8 14.35 54.30 -28.91
C LEU A 8 13.33 53.62 -27.99
N ILE A 9 12.38 52.87 -28.56
CA ILE A 9 11.46 52.02 -27.81
C ILE A 9 12.05 50.61 -27.80
N LEU A 10 12.51 50.15 -26.64
CA LEU A 10 12.86 48.76 -26.36
C LEU A 10 11.57 47.99 -26.00
N PRO A 11 11.26 46.84 -26.61
CA PRO A 11 10.25 45.94 -26.07
C PRO A 11 10.88 45.05 -24.99
N ALA A 12 10.46 45.25 -23.74
CA ALA A 12 10.75 44.32 -22.65
C ALA A 12 9.91 43.06 -22.85
N VAL A 13 10.50 41.99 -23.38
CA VAL A 13 9.91 40.66 -23.37
C VAL A 13 10.10 40.08 -21.97
N ALA A 14 9.09 40.26 -21.12
CA ALA A 14 8.99 39.53 -19.86
C ALA A 14 8.62 38.08 -20.19
N VAL A 15 9.62 37.20 -20.26
CA VAL A 15 9.43 35.76 -20.25
C VAL A 15 8.98 35.36 -18.84
N LEU A 16 7.66 35.28 -18.63
CA LEU A 16 7.07 34.55 -17.51
C LEU A 16 7.25 33.05 -17.77
N LEU A 17 8.45 32.54 -17.48
CA LEU A 17 8.64 31.10 -17.32
C LEU A 17 7.96 30.69 -16.01
N GLY A 18 7.04 29.74 -16.16
CA GLY A 18 6.05 29.38 -15.17
C GLY A 18 6.63 29.09 -13.80
N MET A 19 6.04 29.73 -12.79
CA MET A 19 5.97 29.15 -11.47
C MET A 19 5.28 27.79 -11.61
N GLY A 20 6.06 26.71 -11.49
CA GLY A 20 5.52 25.38 -11.28
C GLY A 20 4.68 25.41 -10.02
N THR A 21 3.36 25.43 -10.19
CA THR A 21 2.42 25.17 -9.11
C THR A 21 2.63 23.72 -8.70
N GLY A 22 3.41 23.52 -7.65
CA GLY A 22 3.49 22.24 -6.93
C GLY A 22 2.12 21.92 -6.34
N CYS A 23 1.27 21.26 -7.13
CA CYS A 23 0.04 20.61 -6.68
C CYS A 23 0.39 19.37 -5.85
N SER A 24 1.10 19.54 -4.74
CA SER A 24 1.48 18.45 -3.84
C SER A 24 0.32 17.94 -2.98
N GLY A 25 -0.77 18.71 -2.84
CA GLY A 25 -1.90 18.35 -1.98
C GLY A 25 -3.01 17.51 -2.63
N ASN A 26 -3.03 17.39 -3.97
CA ASN A 26 -4.14 16.72 -4.64
C ASN A 26 -3.94 15.19 -4.78
N SER A 27 -2.69 14.74 -4.94
CA SER A 27 -2.38 13.32 -5.10
C SER A 27 -2.49 12.54 -3.80
N GLU A 28 -2.01 13.10 -2.68
CA GLU A 28 -2.08 12.42 -1.36
C GLU A 28 -3.53 12.15 -0.94
N ASN A 29 -4.39 13.18 -1.03
CA ASN A 29 -5.81 13.02 -0.74
C ASN A 29 -6.46 12.00 -1.69
N LYS A 30 -6.09 12.01 -2.98
CA LYS A 30 -6.61 11.05 -3.96
C LYS A 30 -6.22 9.60 -3.63
N VAL A 31 -4.98 9.36 -3.24
CA VAL A 31 -4.51 8.02 -2.82
C VAL A 31 -5.26 7.57 -1.57
N GLN A 32 -5.39 8.44 -0.57
CA GLN A 32 -6.12 8.13 0.66
C GLN A 32 -7.60 7.84 0.40
N ASP A 33 -8.25 8.64 -0.44
CA ASP A 33 -9.67 8.45 -0.78
C ASP A 33 -9.91 7.16 -1.55
N MET A 34 -9.03 6.82 -2.49
CA MET A 34 -9.07 5.54 -3.18
C MET A 34 -8.87 4.37 -2.21
N ALA A 35 -7.93 4.50 -1.25
CA ALA A 35 -7.65 3.46 -0.27
C ALA A 35 -8.82 3.23 0.67
N LYS A 36 -9.47 4.30 1.15
CA LYS A 36 -10.69 4.21 1.97
C LYS A 36 -11.81 3.52 1.20
N LYS A 37 -12.03 3.89 -0.07
CA LYS A 37 -13.04 3.24 -0.92
C LYS A 37 -12.74 1.76 -1.11
N ALA A 38 -11.49 1.43 -1.39
CA ALA A 38 -11.06 0.05 -1.54
C ALA A 38 -11.26 -0.75 -0.24
N LEU A 39 -10.90 -0.18 0.91
CA LEU A 39 -11.14 -0.81 2.22
C LEU A 39 -12.62 -1.13 2.44
N MET A 40 -13.50 -0.15 2.26
CA MET A 40 -14.94 -0.35 2.42
C MET A 40 -15.51 -1.37 1.44
N ALA A 41 -14.87 -1.58 0.29
CA ALA A 41 -15.26 -2.62 -0.68
C ALA A 41 -14.63 -3.99 -0.39
N SER A 42 -13.61 -4.07 0.47
CA SER A 42 -12.86 -5.29 0.76
C SER A 42 -13.29 -5.99 2.05
N VAL A 43 -13.98 -5.30 2.95
CA VAL A 43 -14.43 -5.87 4.24
C VAL A 43 -15.84 -6.43 4.15
N ASP A 44 -16.14 -7.44 4.99
CA ASP A 44 -17.47 -8.07 5.04
C ASP A 44 -18.56 -7.12 5.56
N ASN A 45 -18.21 -6.26 6.52
CA ASN A 45 -19.11 -5.31 7.16
C ASN A 45 -18.52 -3.88 7.09
N PRO A 46 -18.77 -3.13 6.00
CA PRO A 46 -18.21 -1.79 5.81
C PRO A 46 -18.70 -0.77 6.84
N GLU A 47 -19.94 -0.91 7.34
CA GLU A 47 -20.51 0.01 8.32
C GLU A 47 -19.88 -0.09 9.71
N SER A 48 -19.27 -1.23 10.04
CA SER A 48 -18.53 -1.45 11.29
C SER A 48 -17.12 -0.87 11.28
N VAL A 49 -16.61 -0.45 10.12
CA VAL A 49 -15.21 -0.04 9.96
C VAL A 49 -14.93 1.23 10.74
N LYS A 50 -13.94 1.12 11.63
CA LYS A 50 -13.31 2.25 12.31
C LYS A 50 -11.84 2.33 11.90
N ILE A 51 -11.50 3.36 11.14
CA ILE A 51 -10.11 3.63 10.75
C ILE A 51 -9.34 4.10 11.98
N VAL A 52 -8.27 3.39 12.31
CA VAL A 52 -7.35 3.69 13.42
C VAL A 52 -6.21 4.58 12.93
N GLY A 53 -5.68 4.30 11.73
CA GLY A 53 -4.55 5.01 11.17
C GLY A 53 -4.44 4.86 9.67
N ILE A 54 -3.86 5.87 9.01
CA ILE A 54 -3.57 5.85 7.58
C ILE A 54 -2.11 6.26 7.40
N SER A 55 -1.32 5.45 6.72
CA SER A 55 0.07 5.80 6.42
C SER A 55 0.15 6.92 5.39
N LYS A 56 1.28 7.62 5.34
CA LYS A 56 1.58 8.47 4.17
C LYS A 56 1.68 7.58 2.91
N PRO A 57 1.24 8.07 1.73
CA PRO A 57 1.52 7.40 0.47
C PRO A 57 3.03 7.25 0.25
N ASP A 58 3.45 6.03 -0.06
CA ASP A 58 4.83 5.68 -0.42
C ASP A 58 4.92 5.38 -1.91
N SER A 59 6.07 5.69 -2.52
CA SER A 59 6.29 5.49 -3.96
C SER A 59 6.71 4.07 -4.26
N VAL A 60 6.08 3.45 -5.26
CA VAL A 60 6.44 2.13 -5.76
C VAL A 60 7.19 2.27 -7.08
N PHE A 61 8.30 1.54 -7.23
CA PHE A 61 9.09 1.50 -8.45
C PHE A 61 9.11 0.08 -9.06
N GLY A 62 8.72 -0.04 -10.32
CA GLY A 62 8.56 -1.33 -11.00
C GLY A 62 7.44 -2.21 -10.39
N ARG A 63 7.75 -3.47 -10.07
CA ARG A 63 6.82 -4.42 -9.42
C ARG A 63 7.25 -4.81 -8.00
N GLU A 64 8.27 -4.15 -7.47
CA GLU A 64 8.72 -4.35 -6.10
C GLU A 64 7.86 -3.52 -5.15
N TYR A 65 6.69 -4.07 -4.84
CA TYR A 65 5.70 -3.42 -3.98
C TYR A 65 6.12 -3.33 -2.52
N VAL A 66 6.98 -4.25 -2.08
CA VAL A 66 7.38 -4.40 -0.69
C VAL A 66 8.90 -4.43 -0.64
N THR A 67 9.48 -3.52 0.14
CA THR A 67 10.94 -3.41 0.32
C THR A 67 11.48 -4.62 1.09
N MET A 68 12.78 -4.91 1.00
CA MET A 68 13.37 -6.02 1.77
C MET A 68 13.17 -5.86 3.29
N LYS A 69 13.25 -4.64 3.81
CA LYS A 69 12.97 -4.36 5.23
C LYS A 69 11.52 -4.70 5.59
N GLU A 70 10.56 -4.31 4.74
CA GLU A 70 9.15 -4.64 4.95
C GLU A 70 8.92 -6.15 4.80
N LYS A 71 9.55 -6.81 3.81
CA LYS A 71 9.49 -8.26 3.68
C LYS A 71 9.97 -8.95 4.95
N MET A 72 11.10 -8.54 5.52
CA MET A 72 11.60 -9.09 6.79
C MET A 72 10.62 -8.86 7.94
N ALA A 73 10.07 -7.64 8.08
CA ALA A 73 9.08 -7.34 9.11
C ALA A 73 7.80 -8.19 8.96
N LEU A 74 7.32 -8.33 7.72
CA LEU A 74 6.17 -9.17 7.41
C LEU A 74 6.47 -10.65 7.67
N SER A 75 7.68 -11.15 7.37
CA SER A 75 8.11 -12.51 7.72
C SER A 75 8.08 -12.76 9.23
N VAL A 76 8.49 -11.80 10.05
CA VAL A 76 8.37 -11.92 11.51
C VAL A 76 6.91 -11.94 11.94
N ALA A 77 6.07 -11.08 11.36
CA ALA A 77 4.63 -11.07 11.64
C ALA A 77 3.98 -12.41 11.26
N ILE A 78 4.32 -12.97 10.10
CA ILE A 78 3.91 -14.31 9.65
C ILE A 78 4.28 -15.37 10.67
N MET A 79 5.53 -15.40 11.11
CA MET A 79 5.99 -16.44 12.02
C MET A 79 5.18 -16.40 13.32
N LYS A 80 4.86 -15.20 13.82
CA LYS A 80 4.00 -15.02 15.00
C LYS A 80 2.56 -15.46 14.74
N ILE A 81 1.98 -15.08 13.60
CA ILE A 81 0.62 -15.49 13.22
C ILE A 81 0.53 -17.01 13.06
N SER A 82 1.51 -17.61 12.37
CA SER A 82 1.58 -19.05 12.12
C SER A 82 1.78 -19.84 13.42
N HIS A 83 2.62 -19.34 14.33
CA HIS A 83 2.82 -19.95 15.64
C HIS A 83 1.52 -19.98 16.44
N ARG A 84 0.84 -18.82 16.54
CA ARG A 84 -0.44 -18.74 17.24
C ARG A 84 -1.51 -19.60 16.59
N PHE A 85 -1.56 -19.61 15.26
CA PHE A 85 -2.46 -20.50 14.52
C PHE A 85 -2.26 -21.98 14.88
N MET A 86 -1.00 -22.43 15.01
CA MET A 86 -0.68 -23.80 15.42
C MET A 86 -1.01 -24.07 16.89
N GLU A 87 -0.87 -23.09 17.78
CA GLU A 87 -1.21 -23.22 19.21
C GLU A 87 -2.73 -23.25 19.45
N ASP A 88 -3.48 -22.41 18.73
CA ASP A 88 -4.93 -22.25 18.90
C ASP A 88 -5.73 -23.37 18.21
N THR A 89 -5.10 -24.13 17.31
CA THR A 89 -5.74 -25.24 16.59
C THR A 89 -5.45 -26.56 17.30
N ASP A 90 -6.47 -27.16 17.90
CA ASP A 90 -6.38 -28.48 18.54
C ASP A 90 -6.46 -29.60 17.48
N PHE A 91 -5.33 -29.86 16.82
CA PHE A 91 -5.22 -30.89 15.77
C PHE A 91 -5.40 -32.32 16.29
N ASP A 92 -5.31 -32.54 17.60
CA ASP A 92 -5.30 -33.87 18.22
C ASP A 92 -6.70 -34.37 18.64
N ASN A 93 -7.74 -33.53 18.52
CA ASN A 93 -9.11 -33.90 18.88
C ASN A 93 -9.95 -34.34 17.65
N PRO A 94 -10.25 -35.65 17.49
CA PRO A 94 -11.04 -36.16 16.37
C PRO A 94 -12.53 -35.78 16.43
N ASP A 95 -13.01 -35.31 17.59
CA ASP A 95 -14.38 -34.81 17.80
C ASP A 95 -14.44 -33.28 17.80
N SER A 96 -13.33 -32.58 17.54
CA SER A 96 -13.41 -31.15 17.27
C SER A 96 -14.30 -31.02 16.04
N GLU A 97 -15.46 -30.39 16.20
CA GLU A 97 -16.28 -30.06 15.04
C GLU A 97 -15.34 -29.37 14.07
N CYS A 98 -15.17 -29.97 12.89
CA CYS A 98 -14.55 -29.34 11.74
C CYS A 98 -15.52 -28.25 11.27
N HIS A 99 -15.81 -27.30 12.17
CA HIS A 99 -16.50 -26.07 11.91
C HIS A 99 -15.71 -25.42 10.77
N GLY A 100 -16.40 -24.97 9.74
CA GLY A 100 -15.77 -24.27 8.63
C GLY A 100 -14.79 -23.21 9.13
N MET A 101 -13.72 -22.95 8.36
CA MET A 101 -12.69 -21.98 8.73
C MET A 101 -13.31 -20.72 9.33
N SER A 102 -13.06 -20.46 10.62
CA SER A 102 -13.55 -19.24 11.28
C SER A 102 -13.08 -18.00 10.53
N GLY A 103 -13.77 -16.86 10.67
CA GLY A 103 -13.34 -15.59 10.06
C GLY A 103 -11.88 -15.24 10.39
N GLN A 104 -11.46 -15.54 11.62
CA GLN A 104 -10.06 -15.42 12.05
C GLN A 104 -9.12 -16.37 11.28
N MET A 105 -9.45 -17.66 11.21
CA MET A 105 -8.64 -18.67 10.51
C MET A 105 -8.49 -18.33 9.02
N LYS A 106 -9.57 -17.88 8.38
CA LYS A 106 -9.57 -17.43 6.99
C LYS A 106 -8.62 -16.24 6.80
N ARG A 107 -8.75 -15.17 7.60
CA ARG A 107 -7.87 -14.00 7.51
C ARG A 107 -6.40 -14.33 7.75
N GLN A 108 -6.10 -15.23 8.69
CA GLN A 108 -4.73 -15.70 8.93
C GLN A 108 -4.16 -16.47 7.72
N MET A 109 -4.95 -17.34 7.10
CA MET A 109 -4.53 -18.09 5.92
C MET A 109 -4.36 -17.20 4.67
N ASP A 110 -5.26 -16.25 4.48
CA ASP A 110 -5.19 -15.26 3.39
C ASP A 110 -3.94 -14.38 3.54
N ALA A 111 -3.67 -13.89 4.75
CA ALA A 111 -2.44 -13.16 5.06
C ALA A 111 -1.20 -14.01 4.77
N MET A 112 -1.18 -15.26 5.22
CA MET A 112 -0.06 -16.18 4.96
C MET A 112 0.17 -16.40 3.46
N THR A 113 -0.90 -16.52 2.68
CA THR A 113 -0.85 -16.72 1.23
C THR A 113 -0.34 -15.46 0.51
N ALA A 114 -0.89 -14.29 0.85
CA ALA A 114 -0.44 -13.01 0.30
C ALA A 114 1.04 -12.77 0.58
N LEU A 115 1.48 -13.09 1.79
CA LEU A 115 2.84 -12.87 2.22
C LEU A 115 3.82 -13.85 1.57
N ARG A 116 3.49 -15.14 1.45
CA ARG A 116 4.28 -16.10 0.66
C ARG A 116 4.46 -15.62 -0.78
N SER A 117 3.41 -15.10 -1.41
CA SER A 117 3.50 -14.51 -2.75
C SER A 117 4.50 -13.35 -2.82
N LEU A 118 4.53 -12.48 -1.80
CA LEU A 118 5.45 -11.36 -1.73
C LEU A 118 6.91 -11.78 -1.52
N MET A 119 7.15 -12.90 -0.81
CA MET A 119 8.50 -13.46 -0.63
C MET A 119 9.05 -14.13 -1.88
N VAL A 120 8.19 -14.81 -2.65
CA VAL A 120 8.59 -15.50 -3.90
C VAL A 120 8.98 -14.53 -5.02
N THR A 121 8.69 -13.24 -4.90
CA THR A 121 9.00 -12.23 -5.93
C THR A 121 10.49 -11.84 -6.01
N GLU A 122 11.41 -12.64 -5.45
CA GLU A 122 12.83 -12.61 -5.81
C GLU A 122 13.09 -13.63 -6.92
N GLU A 123 13.00 -13.18 -8.17
CA GLU A 123 13.91 -13.73 -9.18
C GLU A 123 15.32 -13.46 -8.67
N LEU A 124 15.99 -14.52 -8.21
CA LEU A 124 17.40 -14.61 -7.89
C LEU A 124 18.22 -13.91 -9.00
N LYS A 125 18.46 -12.60 -8.86
CA LYS A 125 19.55 -11.98 -9.60
C LYS A 125 20.83 -12.33 -8.84
N PRO A 126 21.76 -13.09 -9.44
CA PRO A 126 23.01 -13.38 -8.78
C PRO A 126 23.71 -12.08 -8.40
N ALA A 127 24.27 -12.05 -7.19
CA ALA A 127 25.11 -10.97 -6.69
C ALA A 127 26.38 -10.89 -7.58
N GLY A 128 26.28 -10.19 -8.70
CA GLY A 128 27.32 -10.21 -9.73
C GLY A 128 27.34 -9.03 -10.69
N ASP A 129 26.28 -8.25 -10.82
CA ASP A 129 26.23 -7.11 -11.76
C ASP A 129 25.65 -5.86 -11.09
N GLU A 130 26.44 -5.22 -10.22
CA GLU A 130 26.11 -3.91 -9.62
C GLU A 130 26.47 -2.72 -10.54
N VAL A 131 26.94 -2.98 -11.76
CA VAL A 131 27.25 -1.93 -12.73
C VAL A 131 26.05 -1.73 -13.65
N GLY A 132 25.13 -0.85 -13.21
CA GLY A 132 24.08 -0.32 -14.07
C GLY A 132 22.66 -0.79 -13.77
N GLN A 133 22.26 -0.93 -12.49
CA GLN A 133 20.83 -0.99 -12.18
C GLN A 133 20.17 0.33 -12.64
N GLU A 134 19.55 0.32 -13.82
CA GLU A 134 18.59 1.35 -14.19
C GLU A 134 17.57 1.45 -13.06
N ARG A 135 17.44 2.66 -12.50
CA ARG A 135 16.41 2.92 -11.50
C ARG A 135 15.07 2.56 -12.12
N LYS A 136 14.40 1.56 -11.55
CA LYS A 136 13.07 1.15 -12.00
C LYS A 136 12.18 2.39 -12.05
N PRO A 137 11.35 2.56 -13.09
CA PRO A 137 10.50 3.74 -13.19
C PRO A 137 9.48 3.73 -12.06
N PHE A 138 9.06 4.94 -11.64
CA PHE A 138 7.90 5.10 -10.78
C PHE A 138 6.72 4.35 -11.42
N SER A 139 5.97 3.62 -10.61
CA SER A 139 4.95 2.69 -11.07
C SER A 139 3.61 2.86 -10.36
N GLY A 140 3.60 3.54 -9.22
CA GLY A 140 2.38 3.66 -8.42
C GLY A 140 2.60 4.04 -6.98
N TRP A 141 1.52 3.96 -6.22
CA TRP A 141 1.49 4.33 -4.81
C TRP A 141 1.24 3.11 -3.93
N LYS A 142 1.81 3.12 -2.73
CA LYS A 142 1.53 2.17 -1.67
C LYS A 142 1.01 2.93 -0.46
N ILE A 143 -0.07 2.45 0.14
CA ILE A 143 -0.63 3.03 1.37
C ILE A 143 -1.19 1.94 2.26
N LYS A 144 -1.11 2.15 3.57
CA LYS A 144 -1.58 1.21 4.60
C LYS A 144 -2.72 1.87 5.37
N ILE A 145 -3.79 1.12 5.61
CA ILE A 145 -4.87 1.54 6.51
C ILE A 145 -4.96 0.52 7.64
N GLU A 146 -4.76 1.00 8.85
CA GLU A 146 -5.06 0.27 10.06
C GLU A 146 -6.50 0.52 10.47
N TYR A 147 -7.25 -0.54 10.75
CA TYR A 147 -8.68 -0.45 11.04
C TYR A 147 -9.14 -1.52 12.02
N GLU A 148 -10.27 -1.23 12.67
CA GLU A 148 -11.09 -2.17 13.43
C GLU A 148 -12.41 -2.39 12.67
N ALA A 149 -12.95 -3.60 12.70
CA ALA A 149 -14.25 -3.95 12.11
C ALA A 149 -14.85 -5.18 12.80
N THR A 150 -16.09 -5.52 12.47
CA THR A 150 -16.71 -6.79 12.85
C THR A 150 -16.84 -7.70 11.63
N ASP A 151 -16.60 -9.00 11.79
CA ASP A 151 -16.83 -9.95 10.70
C ASP A 151 -18.30 -10.37 10.57
N SER A 152 -18.57 -11.29 9.65
CA SER A 152 -19.91 -11.81 9.39
C SER A 152 -20.54 -12.54 10.60
N ASP A 153 -19.73 -13.00 11.55
CA ASP A 153 -20.16 -13.61 12.80
C ASP A 153 -20.31 -12.58 13.94
N GLY A 154 -20.07 -11.30 13.65
CA GLY A 154 -20.12 -10.20 14.62
C GLY A 154 -18.89 -10.11 15.52
N GLN A 155 -17.82 -10.87 15.24
CA GLN A 155 -16.58 -10.82 16.01
C GLN A 155 -15.75 -9.61 15.61
N SER A 156 -15.37 -8.80 16.60
CA SER A 156 -14.48 -7.66 16.39
C SER A 156 -13.07 -8.13 16.07
N TYR A 157 -12.44 -7.48 15.09
CA TYR A 157 -11.05 -7.74 14.73
C TYR A 157 -10.34 -6.44 14.36
N ARG A 158 -9.00 -6.47 14.37
CA ARG A 158 -8.13 -5.36 13.97
C ARG A 158 -7.15 -5.84 12.92
N SER A 159 -6.91 -5.03 11.90
CA SER A 159 -6.04 -5.40 10.79
C SER A 159 -5.38 -4.20 10.13
N GLU A 160 -4.26 -4.43 9.44
CA GLU A 160 -3.62 -3.46 8.56
C GLU A 160 -3.82 -3.92 7.11
N TYR A 161 -4.53 -3.12 6.32
CA TYR A 161 -4.74 -3.38 4.90
C TYR A 161 -3.73 -2.59 4.07
N TRP A 162 -3.07 -3.27 3.14
CA TRP A 162 -2.09 -2.68 2.23
C TRP A 162 -2.71 -2.54 0.85
N PHE A 163 -2.68 -1.34 0.29
CA PHE A 163 -3.15 -1.04 -1.05
C PHE A 163 -1.99 -0.56 -1.93
N ILE A 164 -1.85 -1.18 -3.09
CA ILE A 164 -0.93 -0.79 -4.15
C ILE A 164 -1.77 -0.30 -5.32
N MET A 165 -1.50 0.90 -5.77
CA MET A 165 -2.27 1.59 -6.82
C MET A 165 -1.41 1.92 -8.02
N ASP A 166 -2.05 2.22 -9.14
CA ASP A 166 -1.40 2.82 -10.31
C ASP A 166 -0.82 4.21 -10.03
N LYS A 167 -0.07 4.75 -11.00
CA LYS A 167 0.60 6.06 -10.90
C LYS A 167 -0.39 7.19 -10.63
N GLU A 168 -1.58 7.07 -11.21
CA GLU A 168 -2.63 8.07 -11.18
C GLU A 168 -3.54 7.92 -9.95
N ALA A 169 -3.39 6.88 -9.14
CA ALA A 169 -4.28 6.54 -8.02
C ALA A 169 -5.75 6.42 -8.45
N GLN A 170 -5.99 5.80 -9.60
CA GLN A 170 -7.31 5.52 -10.15
C GLN A 170 -7.80 4.10 -9.84
N CYS A 171 -6.89 3.15 -9.65
CA CYS A 171 -7.24 1.78 -9.32
C CYS A 171 -6.25 1.12 -8.36
N VAL A 172 -6.73 0.10 -7.65
CA VAL A 172 -5.89 -0.79 -6.85
C VAL A 172 -5.39 -1.93 -7.76
N ILE A 173 -4.07 -2.04 -7.93
CA ILE A 173 -3.41 -3.08 -8.71
C ILE A 173 -3.20 -4.34 -7.88
N LYS A 174 -2.87 -4.17 -6.59
CA LYS A 174 -2.66 -5.26 -5.65
C LYS A 174 -3.06 -4.81 -4.26
N SER A 175 -3.60 -5.71 -3.48
CA SER A 175 -3.89 -5.45 -2.08
C SER A 175 -3.77 -6.74 -1.26
N PHE A 176 -3.59 -6.59 0.04
CA PHE A 176 -3.58 -7.70 0.98
C PHE A 176 -3.83 -7.19 2.39
N GLU A 177 -4.38 -8.06 3.23
CA GLU A 177 -4.66 -7.80 4.63
C GLU A 177 -3.64 -8.51 5.53
N ILE A 178 -3.23 -7.84 6.60
CA ILE A 178 -2.41 -8.40 7.67
C ILE A 178 -3.20 -8.29 8.99
N PRO A 179 -3.68 -9.40 9.57
CA PRO A 179 -4.28 -9.41 10.88
C PRO A 179 -3.33 -8.88 11.95
N LEU A 180 -3.84 -7.97 12.79
CA LEU A 180 -3.11 -7.46 13.95
C LEU A 180 -3.58 -8.23 15.18
N LEU A 181 -2.61 -8.72 15.97
CA LEU A 181 -2.83 -9.54 17.16
C LEU A 181 -3.21 -8.74 18.40
#